data_AF-A0AAE4C0X2-F1
#
_entry.id   AF-A0AAE4C0X2-F1
#
_cell.length_a   1.000
_cell.length_b   1.000
_cell.length_c   1.000
_cell.angle_alpha   90.00
_cell.angle_beta   90.00
_cell.angle_gamma   90.00
#
_symmetry.space_group_name_H-M   'P 1'
#
loop_
_entity.id
_entity.type
_entity.pdbx_description
1 polymer ?
#
loop_
_entity_poly.entity_id
_entity_poly.type
_entity_poly.pdbx_seq_one_letter_code
_entity_poly.pdbx_strand_id
1 'polypeptide(L)'
;MLHDERILKNKFTYFFTIIFVLCWMIFFAYNMFNIFLRGYGLREEYNAYKIPISILYFLILPLLTITFVSIFKESRKMFHYLNISLFLMIIFHAIIFYVKYQRTTNPATYLFLYLFSNILFVVGPVVLINYFKYHPAKNEIENIGKHED
;
A
#
# COMPACT_ATOMS: atom_id res chain seq x y z
N MET A 1 21.41 -6.95 -24.98
CA MET A 1 21.39 -7.91 -23.86
C MET A 1 21.35 -7.23 -22.50
N LEU A 2 22.43 -6.63 -21.98
CA LEU A 2 22.43 -5.93 -20.67
C LEU A 2 21.49 -4.70 -20.60
N HIS A 3 21.20 -4.06 -21.73
CA HIS A 3 20.29 -2.91 -21.82
C HIS A 3 18.82 -3.37 -21.80
N ASP A 4 18.49 -4.40 -22.56
CA ASP A 4 17.13 -4.96 -22.68
C ASP A 4 16.64 -5.56 -21.36
N GLU A 5 17.51 -6.27 -20.63
CA GLU A 5 17.19 -6.78 -19.28
C GLU A 5 16.89 -5.66 -18.28
N ARG A 6 17.65 -4.56 -18.32
CA ARG A 6 17.40 -3.41 -17.45
C ARG A 6 16.05 -2.77 -17.76
N ILE A 7 15.72 -2.61 -19.05
CA ILE A 7 14.43 -2.05 -19.48
C ILE A 7 13.27 -2.94 -19.01
N LEU A 8 13.37 -4.27 -19.20
CA LEU A 8 12.33 -5.21 -18.79
C LEU A 8 12.10 -5.19 -17.29
N LYS A 9 13.17 -5.20 -16.50
CA LYS A 9 13.12 -5.14 -15.04
C LYS A 9 12.47 -3.86 -14.54
N ASN A 10 12.80 -2.73 -15.14
CA ASN A 10 12.25 -1.43 -14.79
C ASN A 10 10.74 -1.35 -15.09
N LYS A 11 10.33 -1.82 -16.27
CA LYS A 11 8.90 -1.90 -16.65
C LYS A 11 8.12 -2.83 -15.72
N PHE A 12 8.71 -3.97 -15.34
CA PHE A 12 8.11 -4.89 -14.39
C PHE A 12 7.92 -4.27 -13.01
N THR A 13 8.95 -3.63 -12.42
CA THR A 13 8.84 -2.97 -11.11
C THR A 13 7.75 -1.89 -11.12
N TYR A 14 7.66 -1.14 -12.21
CA TYR A 14 6.68 -0.09 -12.34
C TYR A 14 5.24 -0.64 -12.42
N PHE A 15 5.01 -1.65 -13.26
CA PHE A 15 3.74 -2.38 -13.33
C PHE A 15 3.36 -3.03 -11.99
N PHE A 16 4.32 -3.66 -11.33
CA PHE A 16 4.15 -4.22 -10.00
C PHE A 16 3.74 -3.16 -8.97
N THR A 17 4.35 -1.97 -9.03
CA THR A 17 4.00 -0.84 -8.16
C THR A 17 2.57 -0.38 -8.38
N ILE A 18 2.10 -0.30 -9.63
CA ILE A 18 0.72 0.05 -9.96
C ILE A 18 -0.25 -0.97 -9.33
N ILE A 19 -0.02 -2.26 -9.56
CA ILE A 19 -0.88 -3.33 -9.01
C ILE A 19 -0.88 -3.27 -7.49
N PHE A 20 0.30 -3.16 -6.87
CA PHE A 20 0.44 -3.10 -5.42
C PHE A 20 -0.37 -1.96 -4.82
N VAL A 21 -0.20 -0.73 -5.33
CA VAL A 21 -0.93 0.44 -4.84
C VAL A 21 -2.43 0.29 -5.08
N LEU A 22 -2.84 -0.21 -6.25
CA LEU A 22 -4.25 -0.41 -6.59
C LEU A 22 -4.94 -1.42 -5.65
N CYS A 23 -4.29 -2.56 -5.36
CA CYS A 23 -4.82 -3.55 -4.43
C CYS A 23 -5.05 -2.94 -3.03
N TRP A 24 -4.10 -2.15 -2.54
CA TRP A 24 -4.26 -1.46 -1.26
C TRP A 24 -5.32 -0.37 -1.31
N MET A 25 -5.43 0.40 -2.39
CA MET A 25 -6.51 1.37 -2.56
C MET A 25 -7.89 0.70 -2.50
N ILE A 26 -8.08 -0.41 -3.22
CA ILE A 26 -9.34 -1.17 -3.20
C ILE A 26 -9.64 -1.67 -1.79
N PHE A 27 -8.64 -2.22 -1.10
CA PHE A 27 -8.79 -2.69 0.28
C PHE A 27 -9.22 -1.56 1.23
N PHE A 28 -8.51 -0.42 1.22
CA PHE A 28 -8.82 0.70 2.11
C PHE A 28 -10.16 1.34 1.75
N ALA A 29 -10.48 1.50 0.46
CA ALA A 29 -11.76 2.04 0.01
C ALA A 29 -12.94 1.14 0.40
N TYR A 30 -12.83 -0.17 0.18
CA TYR A 30 -13.87 -1.15 0.56
C TYR A 30 -14.17 -1.11 2.06
N ASN A 31 -13.12 -1.14 2.89
CA ASN A 31 -13.28 -1.10 4.34
C ASN A 31 -13.83 0.25 4.83
N MET A 32 -13.37 1.36 4.25
CA MET A 32 -13.89 2.69 4.56
C MET A 32 -15.38 2.80 4.21
N PHE A 33 -15.79 2.30 3.04
CA PHE A 33 -17.19 2.30 2.62
C PHE A 33 -18.09 1.45 3.52
N ASN A 34 -17.60 0.29 3.97
CA ASN A 34 -18.31 -0.54 4.95
C ASN A 34 -18.51 0.19 6.29
N ILE A 35 -17.50 0.93 6.76
CA ILE A 35 -17.59 1.74 7.99
C ILE A 35 -18.64 2.84 7.82
N PHE A 36 -18.64 3.54 6.68
CA PHE A 36 -19.56 4.65 6.42
C PHE A 36 -21.01 4.22 6.19
N LEU A 37 -21.24 3.25 5.30
CA LEU A 37 -22.60 2.92 4.85
C LEU A 37 -23.35 1.99 5.80
N ARG A 38 -22.66 0.98 6.35
CA ARG A 38 -23.36 -0.10 7.05
C ARG A 38 -23.46 0.12 8.55
N GLY A 39 -22.88 1.21 9.06
CA GLY A 39 -22.66 1.35 10.50
C GLY A 39 -21.91 0.16 11.09
N TYR A 40 -21.30 -0.69 10.25
CA TYR A 40 -20.36 -1.75 10.62
C TYR A 40 -19.11 -1.01 11.07
N GLY A 41 -19.23 -0.39 12.25
CA GLY A 41 -18.09 0.04 13.01
C GLY A 41 -17.19 -1.16 13.19
N LEU A 42 -15.90 -0.88 13.31
CA LEU A 42 -14.98 -1.87 13.86
C LEU A 42 -15.68 -2.57 15.02
N ARG A 43 -15.72 -3.92 14.98
CA ARG A 43 -16.39 -4.76 15.98
C ARG A 43 -16.12 -4.21 17.38
N GLU A 44 -17.03 -4.40 18.34
CA GLU A 44 -16.91 -3.83 19.70
C GLU A 44 -15.54 -3.99 20.35
N GLU A 45 -14.82 -5.05 19.99
CA GLU A 45 -13.41 -5.30 20.33
C GLU A 45 -12.42 -4.18 20.02
N TYR A 46 -12.74 -3.31 19.07
CA TYR A 46 -11.93 -2.18 18.63
C TYR A 46 -12.43 -0.84 19.16
N ASN A 47 -13.43 -0.78 20.06
CA ASN A 47 -14.03 0.49 20.49
C ASN A 47 -12.99 1.52 20.98
N ALA A 48 -12.00 1.07 21.77
CA ALA A 48 -10.91 1.93 22.26
C ALA A 48 -10.00 2.47 21.14
N TYR A 49 -9.91 1.76 20.01
CA TYR A 49 -9.06 2.10 18.86
C TYR A 49 -9.85 2.57 17.64
N LYS A 50 -11.17 2.72 17.75
CA LYS A 50 -12.06 3.07 16.64
C LYS A 50 -11.67 4.40 15.99
N ILE A 51 -11.36 5.40 16.81
CA ILE A 51 -10.94 6.72 16.35
C ILE A 51 -9.56 6.65 15.68
N PRO A 52 -8.49 6.12 16.32
CA PRO A 52 -7.19 5.93 15.66
C PRO A 52 -7.27 5.19 14.33
N ILE A 53 -8.03 4.08 14.28
CA ILE A 53 -8.17 3.28 13.07
C ILE A 53 -8.87 4.08 11.96
N SER A 54 -9.93 4.83 12.30
CA SER A 54 -10.64 5.68 11.34
C SER A 54 -9.74 6.78 10.78
N ILE A 55 -8.92 7.43 11.63
CA ILE A 55 -7.93 8.43 11.20
C ILE A 55 -6.94 7.79 10.22
N LEU A 56 -6.44 6.58 10.52
CA LEU A 56 -5.52 5.87 9.63
C LEU A 56 -6.14 5.54 8.27
N TYR A 57 -7.41 5.09 8.21
CA TYR A 57 -8.12 4.91 6.94
C TYR A 57 -8.14 6.21 6.12
N PHE A 58 -8.48 7.32 6.76
CA PHE A 58 -8.54 8.65 6.14
C PHE A 58 -7.20 9.22 5.70
N LEU A 59 -6.10 8.83 6.33
CA LEU A 59 -4.75 9.26 5.93
C LEU A 59 -4.18 8.37 4.84
N ILE A 60 -4.34 7.05 4.97
CA ILE A 60 -3.73 6.07 4.07
C ILE A 60 -4.38 6.14 2.69
N LEU A 61 -5.70 6.20 2.58
CA LEU A 61 -6.37 6.15 1.28
C LEU A 61 -6.01 7.34 0.37
N PRO A 62 -6.10 8.62 0.81
CA PRO A 62 -5.66 9.75 -0.01
C PRO A 62 -4.18 9.69 -0.36
N LEU A 63 -3.33 9.22 0.56
CA LEU A 63 -1.90 9.10 0.31
C LEU A 63 -1.59 8.04 -0.75
N LEU A 64 -2.30 6.91 -0.73
CA LEU A 64 -2.23 5.90 -1.78
C LEU A 64 -2.74 6.46 -3.12
N THR A 65 -3.82 7.25 -3.12
CA THR A 65 -4.30 7.93 -4.34
C THR A 65 -3.27 8.90 -4.89
N ILE A 66 -2.63 9.72 -4.04
CA ILE A 66 -1.55 10.63 -4.44
C ILE A 66 -0.35 9.83 -4.97
N THR A 67 -0.02 8.70 -4.34
CA THR A 67 1.02 7.78 -4.81
C THR A 67 0.67 7.26 -6.20
N PHE A 68 -0.56 6.78 -6.40
CA PHE A 68 -1.05 6.28 -7.67
C PHE A 68 -0.97 7.32 -8.79
N VAL A 69 -1.48 8.54 -8.56
CA VAL A 69 -1.35 9.64 -9.52
C VAL A 69 0.11 10.00 -9.79
N SER A 70 0.95 9.99 -8.74
CA SER A 70 2.38 10.26 -8.87
C SER A 70 3.12 9.18 -9.66
N ILE A 71 2.64 7.93 -9.62
CA ILE A 71 3.11 6.86 -10.50
C ILE A 71 2.84 7.32 -11.92
N PHE A 72 1.60 7.49 -12.39
CA PHE A 72 1.31 7.87 -13.78
C PHE A 72 2.02 9.14 -14.30
N LYS A 73 2.31 10.10 -13.42
CA LYS A 73 3.12 11.30 -13.73
C LYS A 73 4.64 11.06 -13.74
N GLU A 74 5.06 9.83 -13.51
CA GLU A 74 6.44 9.36 -13.35
C GLU A 74 7.24 10.21 -12.36
N SER A 75 6.55 10.70 -11.32
CA SER A 75 7.13 11.63 -10.36
C SER A 75 7.96 10.88 -9.34
N ARG A 76 9.18 11.37 -9.10
CA ARG A 76 10.06 10.85 -8.02
C ARG A 76 9.40 10.87 -6.64
N LYS A 77 8.39 11.75 -6.46
CA LYS A 77 7.62 11.83 -5.22
C LYS A 77 6.82 10.57 -4.94
N MET A 78 6.56 9.71 -5.94
CA MET A 78 5.84 8.45 -5.75
C MET A 78 6.48 7.55 -4.68
N PHE A 79 7.81 7.43 -4.67
CA PHE A 79 8.52 6.63 -3.66
C PHE A 79 8.39 7.21 -2.26
N HIS A 80 8.39 8.53 -2.15
CA HIS A 80 8.21 9.21 -0.87
C HIS A 80 6.81 8.96 -0.31
N TYR A 81 5.77 9.15 -1.11
CA TYR A 81 4.39 8.89 -0.70
C TYR A 81 4.13 7.40 -0.43
N LEU A 82 4.73 6.50 -1.22
CA LEU A 82 4.67 5.05 -0.99
C LEU A 82 5.28 4.67 0.36
N ASN A 83 6.44 5.23 0.70
CA ASN A 83 7.12 4.94 1.97
C ASN A 83 6.36 5.51 3.18
N ILE A 84 5.75 6.70 3.06
CA ILE A 84 4.86 7.23 4.10
C ILE A 84 3.62 6.33 4.24
N SER A 85 3.03 5.88 3.13
CA SER A 85 1.89 4.96 3.14
C SER A 85 2.25 3.66 3.85
N LEU A 86 3.41 3.08 3.54
CA LEU A 86 3.95 1.90 4.21
C LEU A 86 4.03 2.10 5.73
N PHE A 87 4.62 3.21 6.17
CA PHE A 87 4.77 3.49 7.60
C PHE A 87 3.42 3.55 8.32
N LEU A 88 2.44 4.25 7.74
CA LEU A 88 1.09 4.32 8.29
C LEU A 88 0.38 2.95 8.29
N MET A 89 0.58 2.16 7.24
CA MET A 89 0.02 0.80 7.14
C MET A 89 0.61 -0.15 8.18
N ILE A 90 1.90 -0.02 8.51
CA ILE A 90 2.53 -0.79 9.60
C ILE A 90 1.89 -0.44 10.94
N ILE A 91 1.69 0.86 11.23
CA ILE A 91 0.99 1.31 12.44
C ILE A 91 -0.43 0.74 12.48
N PHE A 92 -1.15 0.84 11.36
CA PHE A 92 -2.50 0.30 11.22
C PHE A 92 -2.55 -1.21 11.53
N HIS A 93 -1.66 -2.00 10.92
CA HIS A 93 -1.58 -3.43 11.20
C HIS A 93 -1.17 -3.74 12.64
N ALA A 94 -0.27 -2.95 13.23
CA ALA A 94 0.14 -3.12 14.62
C ALA A 94 -1.02 -2.92 15.60
N ILE A 95 -1.88 -1.91 15.37
CA ILE A 95 -3.09 -1.70 16.17
C ILE A 95 -4.05 -2.89 16.03
N ILE A 96 -4.32 -3.34 14.80
CA ILE A 96 -5.20 -4.48 14.54
C ILE A 96 -4.67 -5.77 15.19
N PHE A 97 -3.36 -5.97 15.10
CA PHE A 97 -2.67 -7.09 15.75
C PHE A 97 -2.80 -7.03 17.26
N TYR A 98 -2.53 -5.89 17.88
CA TYR A 98 -2.59 -5.72 19.33
C TYR A 98 -3.98 -6.12 19.88
N VAL A 99 -5.05 -5.62 19.27
CA VAL A 99 -6.43 -5.92 19.70
C VAL A 99 -6.74 -7.42 19.58
N LYS A 100 -6.32 -8.06 18.49
CA LYS A 100 -6.57 -9.50 18.28
C LYS A 100 -5.65 -10.40 19.11
N TYR A 101 -4.42 -9.96 19.35
CA TYR A 101 -3.42 -10.70 20.13
C TYR A 101 -3.88 -10.91 21.56
N GLN A 102 -4.59 -9.94 22.16
CA GLN A 102 -5.17 -10.10 23.50
C GLN A 102 -6.21 -11.21 23.61
N ARG A 103 -6.78 -11.66 22.49
CA ARG A 103 -7.89 -12.62 22.44
C ARG A 103 -7.52 -13.97 21.84
N THR A 104 -6.29 -14.12 21.36
CA THR A 104 -5.85 -15.36 20.72
C THR A 104 -5.48 -16.41 21.77
N THR A 105 -5.86 -17.67 21.51
CA THR A 105 -5.48 -18.82 22.35
C THR A 105 -4.06 -19.29 22.06
N ASN A 106 -3.50 -18.98 20.89
CA ASN A 106 -2.14 -19.35 20.50
C ASN A 106 -1.34 -18.11 20.06
N PRO A 107 -0.69 -17.40 21.01
CA PRO A 107 -0.02 -16.13 20.74
C PRO A 107 1.19 -16.26 19.82
N ALA A 108 1.98 -17.33 19.97
CA ALA A 108 3.19 -17.56 19.17
C ALA A 108 2.85 -17.74 17.68
N THR A 109 1.85 -18.57 17.38
CA THR A 109 1.40 -18.79 15.99
C THR A 109 0.82 -17.52 15.39
N TYR A 110 0.05 -16.76 16.18
CA TYR A 110 -0.54 -15.51 15.71
C TYR A 110 0.52 -14.43 15.42
N LEU A 111 1.55 -14.31 16.27
CA LEU A 111 2.70 -13.42 16.05
C LEU A 111 3.47 -13.81 14.77
N PHE A 112 3.74 -15.11 14.58
CA PHE A 112 4.41 -15.58 13.37
C PHE A 112 3.63 -15.22 12.11
N LEU A 113 2.33 -15.51 12.07
CA LEU A 113 1.46 -15.17 10.93
C LEU A 113 1.41 -13.66 10.68
N TYR A 114 1.37 -12.85 11.73
CA TYR A 114 1.40 -11.39 11.62
C TYR A 114 2.70 -10.89 10.98
N LEU A 115 3.85 -11.37 11.47
CA LEU A 115 5.16 -11.00 10.93
C LEU A 115 5.29 -11.45 9.47
N PHE A 116 4.96 -12.72 9.20
CA PHE A 116 5.00 -13.29 7.86
C PHE A 116 4.13 -12.51 6.88
N SER A 117 2.89 -12.19 7.26
CA SER A 117 1.96 -11.45 6.41
C SER A 117 2.42 -10.00 6.16
N ASN A 118 2.95 -9.31 7.17
CA ASN A 118 3.49 -7.96 6.97
C ASN A 118 4.73 -7.97 6.07
N ILE A 119 5.61 -8.95 6.22
CA ILE A 119 6.77 -9.09 5.34
C ILE A 119 6.29 -9.37 3.91
N LEU A 120 5.35 -10.30 3.72
CA LEU A 120 4.93 -10.72 2.38
C LEU A 120 4.10 -9.67 1.64
N PHE A 121 3.17 -9.00 2.32
CA PHE A 121 2.17 -8.15 1.67
C PHE A 121 2.39 -6.66 1.84
N VAL A 122 3.32 -6.23 2.70
CA VAL A 122 3.49 -4.82 3.07
C VAL A 122 4.94 -4.40 2.89
N VAL A 123 5.85 -4.93 3.71
CA VAL A 123 7.25 -4.51 3.75
C VAL A 123 8.03 -5.03 2.53
N GLY A 124 7.95 -6.33 2.25
CA GLY A 124 8.68 -6.98 1.16
C GLY A 124 8.41 -6.35 -0.21
N PRO A 125 7.14 -6.16 -0.62
CA PRO A 125 6.81 -5.48 -1.86
C PRO A 125 7.39 -4.07 -1.95
N VAL A 126 7.27 -3.27 -0.89
CA VAL A 126 7.79 -1.89 -0.89
C VAL A 126 9.32 -1.86 -0.89
N VAL A 127 9.99 -2.77 -0.19
CA VAL A 127 11.45 -2.92 -0.25
C VAL A 127 11.89 -3.28 -1.67
N LEU A 128 11.20 -4.22 -2.32
CA LEU A 128 11.48 -4.61 -3.71
C LEU A 128 11.31 -3.44 -4.68
N ILE A 129 10.24 -2.66 -4.51
CA ILE A 129 9.97 -1.45 -5.32
C ILE A 129 11.06 -0.39 -5.12
N ASN A 130 11.49 -0.15 -3.87
CA ASN A 130 12.56 0.82 -3.58
C ASN A 130 13.94 0.31 -4.02
N TYR A 131 14.21 -1.00 -3.94
CA TYR A 131 15.48 -1.57 -4.37
C TYR A 131 15.65 -1.49 -5.89
N PHE A 132 14.58 -1.77 -6.64
CA PHE A 132 14.55 -1.62 -8.09
C PHE A 132 14.07 -0.24 -8.54
N LYS A 133 14.33 0.79 -7.73
CA LYS A 133 13.95 2.18 -8.00
C LYS A 133 14.47 2.64 -9.35
N TYR A 134 13.59 2.56 -10.34
CA TYR A 134 13.84 3.12 -11.66
C TYR A 134 13.46 4.59 -11.68
N HIS A 135 14.19 5.36 -12.48
CA HIS A 135 13.92 6.76 -12.75
C HIS A 135 13.44 6.82 -14.21
N PRO A 136 12.12 6.88 -14.46
CA PRO A 136 11.62 7.04 -15.82
C PRO A 136 12.11 8.36 -16.41
N ALA A 137 12.30 8.39 -17.74
CA ALA A 137 12.34 9.66 -18.44
C ALA A 137 10.95 10.31 -18.32
N LYS A 138 10.91 11.61 -18.07
CA LYS A 138 9.71 12.31 -17.59
C LYS A 138 8.56 12.22 -18.61
N ASN A 139 7.40 11.72 -18.18
CA ASN A 139 6.09 11.73 -18.88
C ASN A 139 5.93 10.70 -20.03
N GLU A 140 6.64 9.57 -20.04
CA GLU A 140 6.43 8.54 -21.06
C GLU A 140 5.00 7.98 -21.00
N ILE A 141 4.50 7.62 -19.81
CA ILE A 141 3.16 7.03 -19.64
C ILE A 141 2.03 8.03 -19.88
N GLU A 142 2.20 9.29 -19.47
CA GLU A 142 1.21 10.35 -19.71
C GLU A 142 1.08 10.73 -21.19
N ASN A 143 2.08 10.36 -22.00
CA ASN A 143 2.11 10.64 -23.45
C ASN A 143 1.72 9.43 -24.31
N ILE A 144 1.41 8.27 -23.71
CA ILE A 144 0.85 7.14 -24.45
C ILE A 144 -0.49 7.57 -25.08
N GLY A 145 -0.56 7.57 -26.42
CA GLY A 145 -1.73 7.97 -27.19
C GLY A 145 -1.81 9.47 -27.54
N LYS A 146 -0.79 10.29 -27.23
CA LYS A 146 -0.67 11.69 -27.68
C LYS A 146 0.14 11.87 -28.97
N HIS A 147 0.77 10.81 -29.46
CA HIS A 147 1.36 10.80 -30.79
C HIS A 147 0.25 10.47 -31.77
N GLU A 148 -0.19 11.50 -32.51
CA GLU A 148 -0.93 11.30 -33.76
C GLU A 148 0.05 10.66 -34.75
N ASP A 149 -0.07 9.35 -34.94
CA ASP A 149 0.36 8.72 -36.20
C ASP A 149 -0.71 8.96 -37.28
#